data_AF-A0A7R9PSN6-F1
#
_entry.id   AF-A0A7R9PSN6-F1
#
_cell.length_a   1.000
_cell.length_b   1.000
_cell.length_c   1.000
_cell.angle_alpha   90.00
_cell.angle_beta   90.00
_cell.angle_gamma   90.00
#
_symmetry.space_group_name_H-M   'P 1'
#
loop_
_entity.id
_entity.type
_entity.pdbx_description
1 polymer ?
#
loop_
_entity_poly.entity_id
_entity_poly.type
_entity_poly.pdbx_seq_one_letter_code
_entity_poly.pdbx_strand_id
1 'polypeptide(L)'
;MSVTEFKLDFNIEKLDIYLDNLFNGDKALGDNTNKFLNENWEVVHKDIGPYIIEGIAAAIKQIVTGLMDKVPYDDFFPVSV
;
A
#
# COMPACT_ATOMS: atom_id res chain seq x y z
N MET A 1 8.62 -12.76 -19.46
CA MET A 1 9.63 -12.35 -18.45
C MET A 1 8.94 -12.43 -17.09
N SER A 2 9.55 -13.01 -16.06
CA SER A 2 8.92 -13.09 -14.73
C SER A 2 9.63 -12.15 -13.76
N VAL A 3 8.86 -11.29 -13.06
CA VAL A 3 9.39 -10.43 -11.99
C VAL A 3 9.80 -11.32 -10.80
N THR A 4 11.10 -11.55 -10.65
CA THR A 4 11.69 -12.45 -9.65
C THR A 4 11.71 -11.84 -8.25
N GLU A 5 11.92 -10.53 -8.13
CA GLU A 5 11.95 -9.82 -6.86
C GLU A 5 11.35 -8.42 -7.05
N PHE A 6 10.39 -8.05 -6.19
CA PHE A 6 9.77 -6.73 -6.18
C PHE A 6 9.82 -6.21 -4.75
N LYS A 7 10.69 -5.22 -4.50
CA LYS A 7 10.83 -4.54 -3.21
C LYS A 7 10.22 -3.16 -3.35
N LEU A 8 9.21 -2.90 -2.54
CA LEU A 8 8.54 -1.61 -2.46
C LEU A 8 8.98 -0.96 -1.15
N ASP A 9 9.59 0.21 -1.25
CA ASP A 9 9.94 1.07 -0.12
C ASP A 9 9.15 2.37 -0.28
N PHE A 10 8.25 2.67 0.64
CA PHE A 10 7.45 3.89 0.67
C PHE A 10 7.69 4.57 2.01
N ASN A 11 7.84 5.88 1.95
CA ASN A 11 7.85 6.72 3.12
C ASN A 11 6.50 7.45 3.15
N ILE A 12 5.68 7.19 4.16
CA ILE A 12 4.41 7.91 4.33
C ILE A 12 4.59 9.06 5.31
N GLU A 13 4.26 10.27 4.84
CA GLU A 13 4.35 11.49 5.64
C GLU A 13 3.18 11.65 6.62
N LYS A 14 2.05 10.99 6.34
CA LYS A 14 0.86 11.00 7.19
C LYS A 14 -0.04 9.81 6.88
N LEU A 15 -0.70 9.26 7.91
CA LEU A 15 -1.76 8.26 7.79
C LEU A 15 -3.02 8.80 8.46
N ASP A 16 -4.10 8.94 7.70
CA ASP A 16 -5.43 9.28 8.22
C ASP A 16 -6.29 8.01 8.31
N ILE A 17 -6.75 7.68 9.52
CA ILE A 17 -7.50 6.47 9.85
C ILE A 17 -8.94 6.83 10.16
N TYR A 18 -9.87 6.13 9.52
CA TYR A 18 -11.30 6.25 9.81
C TYR A 18 -11.94 4.87 9.88
N LEU A 19 -12.50 4.57 11.04
CA LEU A 19 -13.24 3.34 11.32
C LEU A 19 -14.68 3.71 11.66
N ASP A 20 -15.63 3.11 10.93
CA ASP A 20 -17.06 3.27 11.16
C ASP A 20 -17.62 2.11 11.99
N ASN A 21 -18.80 2.30 12.57
CA ASN A 21 -19.53 1.31 13.36
C ASN A 21 -18.73 0.73 14.54
N LEU A 22 -17.76 1.49 15.06
CA LEU A 22 -17.06 1.13 16.28
C LEU A 22 -18.02 1.07 17.46
N PHE A 23 -17.79 0.13 18.37
CA PHE A 23 -18.57 -0.02 19.60
C PHE A 23 -20.09 -0.11 19.36
N ASN A 24 -20.51 -0.83 18.31
CA ASN A 24 -21.91 -0.94 17.87
C ASN A 24 -22.55 0.40 17.49
N GLY A 25 -21.77 1.31 16.89
CA GLY A 25 -22.24 2.61 16.43
C GLY A 25 -22.27 3.69 17.52
N ASP A 26 -21.63 3.46 18.67
CA ASP A 26 -21.44 4.52 19.65
C ASP A 26 -20.50 5.59 19.09
N LYS A 27 -21.09 6.73 18.74
CA LYS A 27 -20.37 7.82 18.09
C LYS A 27 -19.29 8.44 18.97
N ALA A 28 -19.54 8.59 20.27
CA ALA A 28 -18.59 9.25 21.16
C ALA A 28 -17.33 8.40 21.33
N LEU A 29 -17.50 7.10 21.54
CA LEU A 29 -16.38 6.17 21.63
C LEU A 29 -15.67 6.02 20.28
N GLY A 30 -16.44 5.90 19.18
CA GLY A 30 -15.88 5.80 17.83
C GLY A 30 -15.06 7.02 17.43
N ASP A 31 -15.58 8.23 17.63
CA ASP A 31 -14.89 9.49 17.31
C ASP A 31 -13.61 9.64 18.15
N ASN A 32 -13.66 9.30 19.45
CA ASN A 32 -12.48 9.33 20.32
C ASN A 32 -11.42 8.31 19.90
N THR A 33 -11.81 7.10 19.51
CA THR A 33 -10.88 6.08 19.02
C THR A 33 -10.26 6.51 17.69
N ASN A 34 -11.05 7.03 16.74
CA ASN A 34 -10.52 7.56 15.49
C ASN A 34 -9.53 8.70 15.76
N LYS A 35 -9.85 9.63 16.66
CA LYS A 35 -8.94 10.71 17.05
C LYS A 35 -7.63 10.17 17.63
N PHE A 36 -7.71 9.23 18.57
CA PHE A 36 -6.54 8.61 19.18
C PHE A 36 -5.65 7.91 18.14
N LEU A 37 -6.24 7.16 17.20
CA LEU A 37 -5.49 6.50 16.14
C LEU A 37 -4.79 7.49 15.22
N ASN A 38 -5.44 8.59 14.87
CA ASN A 38 -4.86 9.65 14.05
C ASN A 38 -3.77 10.45 14.77
N GLU A 39 -3.91 10.69 16.07
CA GLU A 39 -2.87 11.34 16.88
C GLU A 39 -1.63 10.46 17.04
N ASN A 40 -1.81 9.14 17.01
CA ASN A 40 -0.74 8.15 17.18
C ASN A 40 -0.44 7.40 15.87
N TRP A 41 -0.70 8.03 14.73
CA TRP A 41 -0.67 7.38 13.42
C TRP A 41 0.69 6.74 13.08
N GLU A 42 1.81 7.30 13.56
CA GLU A 42 3.16 6.77 13.32
C GLU A 42 3.35 5.38 13.96
N VAL A 43 2.84 5.22 15.18
CA VAL A 43 2.88 3.94 15.91
C VAL A 43 1.97 2.94 15.22
N VAL A 44 0.76 3.37 14.84
CA VAL A 44 -0.18 2.53 14.11
C VAL A 44 0.44 2.07 12.80
N HIS A 45 1.04 2.97 12.03
CA HIS A 45 1.76 2.65 10.78
C HIS A 45 2.88 1.63 11.00
N LYS A 46 3.65 1.74 12.07
CA LYS A 46 4.71 0.77 12.35
C LYS A 46 4.18 -0.66 12.52
N ASP A 47 2.97 -0.81 13.06
CA ASP A 47 2.35 -2.10 13.33
C ASP A 47 1.53 -2.64 12.14
N ILE A 48 0.76 -1.78 11.45
CA ILE A 48 -0.12 -2.20 10.33
C ILE A 48 0.48 -1.96 8.95
N GLY A 49 1.46 -1.05 8.84
CA GLY A 49 2.12 -0.67 7.60
C GLY A 49 2.60 -1.87 6.80
N PRO A 50 3.38 -2.80 7.37
CA PRO A 50 3.91 -3.97 6.65
C PRO A 50 2.85 -4.75 5.86
N TYR A 51 1.65 -4.90 6.42
CA TYR A 51 0.56 -5.64 5.78
C TYR A 51 -0.11 -4.84 4.65
N ILE A 52 -0.29 -3.54 4.84
CA ILE A 52 -0.82 -2.65 3.79
C ILE A 52 0.14 -2.64 2.58
N ILE A 53 1.43 -2.54 2.88
CA ILE A 53 2.53 -2.52 1.92
C ILE A 53 2.55 -3.79 1.08
N GLU A 54 2.44 -4.94 1.72
CA GLU A 54 2.44 -6.23 1.05
C GLU A 54 1.29 -6.33 0.05
N GLY A 55 0.09 -5.89 0.44
CA GLY A 55 -1.07 -5.83 -0.46
C GLY A 55 -0.87 -4.90 -1.66
N ILE A 56 -0.34 -3.69 -1.43
CA ILE A 56 -0.03 -2.73 -2.50
C ILE A 56 1.06 -3.30 -3.43
N ALA A 57 2.11 -3.90 -2.87
CA ALA A 57 3.20 -4.50 -3.64
C ALA A 57 2.71 -5.65 -4.52
N ALA A 58 1.81 -6.49 -4.02
CA ALA A 58 1.18 -7.56 -4.80
C ALA A 58 0.37 -7.00 -5.98
N ALA A 59 -0.43 -5.95 -5.75
CA ALA A 59 -1.21 -5.29 -6.80
C ALA A 59 -0.31 -4.68 -7.89
N ILE A 60 0.74 -3.95 -7.49
CA ILE A 60 1.70 -3.35 -8.45
C ILE A 60 2.43 -4.45 -9.23
N LYS A 61 2.88 -5.51 -8.57
CA LYS A 61 3.53 -6.66 -9.23
C LYS A 61 2.62 -7.27 -10.30
N GLN A 62 1.34 -7.43 -10.01
CA GLN A 62 0.36 -7.96 -10.97
C GLN A 62 0.23 -7.05 -12.20
N ILE A 63 0.15 -5.73 -11.99
CA ILE A 63 0.08 -4.75 -13.09
C ILE A 63 1.34 -4.81 -13.95
N VAL A 64 2.53 -4.73 -13.32
CA VAL A 64 3.82 -4.75 -14.02
C VAL A 64 4.00 -6.05 -14.81
N THR A 65 3.63 -7.19 -14.22
CA THR A 65 3.71 -8.49 -14.92
C THR A 65 2.80 -8.50 -16.16
N GLY A 66 1.55 -8.03 -16.02
CA GLY A 66 0.63 -7.95 -17.16
C GLY A 66 1.07 -6.99 -18.27
N LEU A 67 1.82 -5.93 -17.92
CA LEU A 67 2.44 -5.03 -18.90
C LEU A 67 3.61 -5.71 -19.62
N MET A 68 4.51 -6.35 -18.88
CA MET A 68 5.67 -7.05 -19.45
C MET A 68 5.29 -8.26 -20.31
N ASP A 69 4.14 -8.87 -20.08
CA ASP A 69 3.63 -9.94 -20.95
C ASP A 69 3.11 -9.41 -22.30
N LYS A 70 2.76 -8.13 -22.38
CA LYS A 70 2.20 -7.51 -23.59
C LYS A 70 3.19 -6.71 -24.42
N VAL A 71 4.33 -6.32 -23.85
CA VAL A 71 5.34 -5.51 -24.52
C VAL A 71 6.59 -6.36 -24.78
N PRO A 72 7.00 -6.55 -26.05
CA PRO A 72 8.23 -7.24 -26.40
C PRO A 72 9.46 -6.59 -25.74
N TYR A 73 10.43 -7.41 -25.33
CA TYR A 73 11.68 -6.94 -24.71
C TYR A 73 12.43 -5.93 -25.60
N ASP A 74 12.39 -6.12 -26.91
CA ASP A 74 13.07 -5.31 -27.90
C ASP A 74 12.52 -3.87 -27.97
N ASP A 75 11.28 -3.65 -27.53
CA ASP A 75 10.68 -2.30 -27.43
C ASP A 75 11.15 -1.56 -26.16
N PHE A 76 11.47 -2.28 -25.08
CA PHE A 76 12.01 -1.68 -23.84
C PHE A 76 13.51 -1.41 -23.93
N PHE A 77 14.26 -2.27 -24.64
CA PHE A 77 15.69 -2.16 -24.82
C PHE A 77 16.05 -2.20 -26.31
N PRO A 78 15.67 -1.18 -27.09
CA PRO A 78 16.06 -1.12 -28.48
C PRO A 78 17.59 -1.08 -28.56
N VAL A 79 18.16 -1.95 -29.38
CA VAL A 79 19.61 -2.00 -29.61
C VAL A 79 19.99 -0.68 -30.28
N SER A 80 20.66 0.20 -29.55
CA SER A 80 21.20 1.44 -30.10
C SER A 80 22.28 1.09 -31.13
N VAL A 81 21.95 1.26 -32.41
CA VAL A 81 22.88 1.11 -33.54
C VAL A 81 23.67 2.38 -33.75
#